data_AF-K1Q399-F1
#
_entry.id   AF-K1Q399-F1
#
_cell.length_a   1.000
_cell.length_b   1.000
_cell.length_c   1.000
_cell.angle_alpha   90.00
_cell.angle_beta   90.00
_cell.angle_gamma   90.00
#
_symmetry.space_group_name_H-M   'P 1'
#
loop_
_entity.id
_entity.type
_entity.pdbx_description
1 polymer ?
#
loop_
_entity_poly.entity_id
_entity_poly.type
_entity_poly.pdbx_seq_one_letter_code
_entity_poly.pdbx_strand_id
1 'polypeptide(L)'
;MSVGGGSDVKKKKVFYDEYSGSFYTESKMEALQRQSDYRSKMAGVLNRSEAARLKVKHNTVRAAQHIFDMKNDRERTTFQENLKDHQAYKQVLENIVKERSKDQDWDDKYGIYGPGVSRQELDSEVQKQLHEMSPMVRRKRAAEFLLSQRKRVEVFDRKKKTPELLEKVHKKRMEQLEKEKEVEEAPRKTPKLILPPITVTLRKEDTRSSIEVTNDVSSLPTVFVTQRSNV
;
A
#
# COMPACT_ATOMS: atom_id res chain seq x y z
N MET A 1 -76.41 -27.80 -50.78
CA MET A 1 -76.36 -28.81 -49.70
C MET A 1 -75.29 -29.82 -50.04
N SER A 2 -74.24 -29.92 -49.22
CA SER A 2 -73.35 -31.09 -49.17
C SER A 2 -72.83 -31.18 -47.74
N VAL A 3 -73.26 -32.24 -47.06
CA VAL A 3 -72.92 -32.56 -45.68
C VAL A 3 -71.73 -33.51 -45.76
N GLY A 4 -70.53 -32.98 -45.60
CA GLY A 4 -69.28 -33.74 -45.63
C GLY A 4 -68.53 -33.56 -44.33
N GLY A 5 -69.04 -34.17 -43.26
CA GLY A 5 -68.41 -34.18 -41.95
C GLY A 5 -67.10 -34.95 -41.98
N GLY A 6 -65.98 -34.25 -42.19
CA GLY A 6 -64.66 -34.76 -41.90
C GLY A 6 -64.51 -34.93 -40.40
N SER A 7 -64.48 -36.17 -39.91
CA SER A 7 -64.07 -36.45 -38.54
C SER A 7 -62.57 -36.20 -38.44
N ASP A 8 -62.19 -35.00 -38.04
CA ASP A 8 -60.83 -34.70 -37.57
C ASP A 8 -60.59 -35.54 -36.30
N VAL A 9 -60.15 -36.78 -36.49
CA VAL A 9 -59.70 -37.65 -35.40
C VAL A 9 -58.42 -37.04 -34.86
N LYS A 10 -58.57 -36.15 -33.87
CA LYS A 10 -57.44 -35.55 -33.14
C LYS A 10 -56.66 -36.68 -32.47
N LYS A 11 -55.54 -37.07 -33.08
CA LYS A 11 -54.61 -38.07 -32.51
C LYS A 11 -54.18 -37.59 -31.12
N LYS A 12 -54.65 -38.26 -30.06
CA LYS A 12 -54.24 -37.99 -28.68
C LYS A 12 -53.01 -38.82 -28.37
N LYS A 13 -51.98 -38.18 -27.81
CA LYS A 13 -50.78 -38.87 -27.34
C LYS A 13 -51.14 -39.64 -26.06
N VAL A 14 -50.86 -40.94 -26.07
CA VAL A 14 -51.12 -41.85 -24.96
C VAL A 14 -49.77 -42.19 -24.32
N PHE A 15 -49.73 -42.17 -22.99
CA PHE A 15 -48.55 -42.50 -22.21
C PHE A 15 -48.80 -43.79 -21.46
N TYR A 16 -47.77 -44.62 -21.35
CA TYR A 16 -47.81 -45.81 -20.51
C TYR A 16 -47.35 -45.43 -19.10
N ASP A 17 -48.13 -45.81 -18.10
CA ASP A 17 -47.74 -45.71 -16.69
C ASP A 17 -47.28 -47.08 -16.21
N GLU A 18 -45.99 -47.18 -15.88
CA GLU A 18 -45.37 -48.41 -15.39
C GLU A 18 -45.90 -48.83 -14.01
N TYR A 19 -46.39 -47.89 -13.19
CA TYR A 19 -46.88 -48.20 -11.85
C TYR A 19 -48.28 -48.81 -11.85
N SER A 20 -49.18 -48.31 -12.71
CA SER A 20 -50.53 -48.85 -12.88
C SER A 20 -50.65 -49.90 -13.98
N GLY A 21 -49.59 -50.11 -14.79
CA GLY A 21 -49.60 -51.00 -15.95
C GLY A 21 -50.60 -50.58 -17.03
N SER A 22 -51.02 -49.31 -17.04
CA SER A 22 -52.13 -48.83 -17.84
C SER A 22 -51.73 -47.66 -18.75
N PHE A 23 -52.49 -47.50 -19.84
CA PHE A 23 -52.32 -46.40 -20.77
C PHE A 23 -53.25 -45.24 -20.41
N TYR A 24 -52.69 -44.05 -20.22
CA TYR A 24 -53.47 -42.84 -19.92
C TYR A 24 -53.18 -41.73 -20.93
N THR A 25 -54.17 -40.86 -21.13
CA THR A 25 -53.99 -39.64 -21.91
C THR A 25 -53.68 -38.50 -20.96
N GLU A 26 -52.56 -37.83 -21.19
CA GLU A 26 -52.11 -36.71 -20.37
C GLU A 26 -53.13 -35.56 -20.37
N SER A 27 -53.39 -35.01 -19.19
CA SER A 27 -54.21 -33.81 -19.04
C SER A 27 -53.51 -32.58 -19.62
N LYS A 28 -54.26 -31.56 -20.05
CA LYS A 28 -53.67 -30.29 -20.52
C LYS A 28 -52.73 -29.67 -19.47
N MET A 29 -53.05 -29.82 -18.19
CA MET A 29 -52.25 -29.31 -17.08
C MET A 29 -50.93 -30.07 -16.93
N GLU A 30 -50.96 -31.40 -17.03
CA GLU A 30 -49.78 -32.26 -16.96
C GLU A 30 -48.83 -32.00 -18.14
N ALA A 31 -49.38 -31.81 -19.34
CA ALA A 31 -48.61 -31.48 -20.54
C ALA A 31 -47.89 -30.12 -20.40
N LEU A 32 -48.57 -29.12 -19.85
CA LEU A 32 -47.97 -27.81 -19.56
C LEU A 32 -46.90 -27.91 -18.48
N GLN A 33 -47.15 -28.67 -17.41
CA GLN A 33 -46.17 -28.88 -16.34
C GLN A 33 -44.91 -29.56 -16.87
N ARG A 34 -45.05 -30.63 -17.65
CA ARG A 34 -43.93 -31.33 -18.28
C ARG A 34 -43.14 -30.42 -19.22
N GLN A 35 -43.82 -29.58 -20.00
CA GLN A 35 -43.16 -28.62 -20.88
C GLN A 35 -42.41 -27.55 -20.08
N SER A 36 -42.99 -27.05 -18.99
CA SER A 36 -42.35 -26.11 -18.07
C SER A 36 -41.10 -26.72 -17.43
N ASP A 37 -41.22 -27.93 -16.89
CA ASP A 37 -40.12 -28.65 -16.24
C ASP A 37 -38.98 -28.95 -17.22
N TYR A 38 -39.32 -29.36 -18.44
CA TYR A 38 -38.33 -29.57 -19.50
C TYR A 38 -37.60 -28.27 -19.87
N ARG A 39 -38.34 -27.16 -20.07
CA ARG A 39 -37.76 -25.85 -20.37
C ARG A 39 -36.87 -25.35 -19.23
N SER A 40 -37.31 -25.53 -17.98
CA SER A 40 -36.53 -25.18 -16.78
C SER A 40 -35.23 -25.99 -16.69
N LYS A 41 -35.28 -27.31 -16.92
CA LYS A 41 -34.09 -28.16 -16.97
C LYS A 41 -33.12 -27.72 -18.06
N MET A 42 -33.62 -27.43 -19.27
CA MET A 42 -32.80 -26.96 -20.38
C MET A 42 -32.16 -25.60 -20.11
N ALA A 43 -32.92 -24.64 -19.55
CA ALA A 43 -32.40 -23.35 -19.13
C ALA A 43 -31.30 -23.50 -18.06
N GLY A 44 -31.48 -24.41 -17.10
CA GLY A 44 -30.47 -24.71 -16.09
C GLY A 44 -29.17 -25.27 -16.69
N VAL A 45 -29.26 -26.13 -17.72
CA VAL A 45 -28.08 -26.65 -18.43
C VAL A 45 -27.37 -25.54 -19.22
N LEU A 46 -28.13 -24.72 -19.95
CA LEU A 46 -27.57 -23.59 -20.72
C LEU A 46 -26.90 -22.56 -19.81
N ASN A 47 -27.53 -22.18 -18.70
CA ASN A 47 -26.95 -21.22 -17.76
C ASN A 47 -25.64 -21.76 -17.15
N ARG A 48 -25.58 -23.06 -16.84
CA ARG A 48 -24.34 -23.69 -16.34
C ARG A 48 -23.24 -23.72 -17.40
N SER A 49 -23.57 -24.02 -18.66
CA SER A 49 -22.58 -24.05 -19.73
C SER A 49 -22.05 -22.65 -20.06
N GLU A 50 -22.92 -21.64 -20.04
CA GLU A 50 -22.51 -20.24 -20.21
C GLU A 50 -21.66 -19.76 -19.04
N ALA A 51 -22.03 -20.07 -17.80
CA ALA A 51 -21.23 -19.74 -16.63
C ALA A 51 -19.84 -20.40 -16.68
N ALA A 52 -19.75 -21.66 -17.11
CA ALA A 52 -18.47 -22.34 -17.29
C ALA A 52 -17.61 -21.66 -18.37
N ARG A 53 -18.22 -21.30 -19.51
CA ARG A 53 -17.54 -20.59 -20.60
C ARG A 53 -17.02 -19.22 -20.14
N LEU A 54 -17.84 -18.47 -19.39
CA LEU A 54 -17.45 -17.18 -18.82
C LEU A 54 -16.30 -17.34 -17.82
N LYS A 55 -16.33 -18.37 -16.98
CA LYS A 55 -15.25 -18.67 -16.03
C LYS A 55 -13.91 -18.92 -16.74
N VAL A 56 -13.91 -19.68 -17.83
CA VAL A 56 -12.69 -19.90 -18.64
C VAL A 56 -12.18 -18.57 -19.21
N LYS A 57 -13.05 -17.76 -19.82
CA LYS A 57 -12.67 -16.45 -20.37
C LYS A 57 -12.11 -15.51 -19.30
N HIS A 58 -12.75 -15.45 -18.14
CA HIS A 58 -12.26 -14.66 -17.02
C HIS A 58 -10.88 -15.12 -16.56
N ASN A 59 -10.66 -16.43 -16.43
CA ASN A 59 -9.35 -16.97 -16.06
C ASN A 59 -8.28 -16.66 -17.10
N THR A 60 -8.60 -16.69 -18.40
CA THR A 60 -7.64 -16.31 -19.45
C THR A 60 -7.26 -14.83 -19.38
N VAL A 61 -8.22 -13.94 -19.12
CA VAL A 61 -7.94 -12.50 -18.96
C VAL A 61 -7.10 -12.26 -17.70
N ARG A 62 -7.44 -12.92 -16.59
CA ARG A 62 -6.68 -12.82 -15.34
C ARG A 62 -5.25 -13.32 -15.50
N ALA A 63 -5.04 -14.41 -16.24
CA ALA A 63 -3.70 -14.92 -16.54
C ALA A 63 -2.90 -13.93 -17.40
N ALA A 64 -3.53 -13.33 -18.42
CA ALA A 64 -2.89 -12.30 -19.25
C ALA A 64 -2.52 -11.06 -18.44
N GLN A 65 -3.41 -10.59 -17.55
CA GLN A 65 -3.14 -9.49 -16.64
C GLN A 65 -1.97 -9.80 -15.71
N HIS A 66 -1.94 -10.99 -15.11
CA HIS A 66 -0.83 -11.41 -14.26
C HIS A 66 0.51 -11.43 -15.01
N ILE A 67 0.54 -11.91 -16.26
CA ILE A 67 1.74 -11.88 -17.10
C ILE A 67 2.18 -10.44 -17.36
N PHE A 68 1.24 -9.54 -17.62
CA PHE A 68 1.52 -8.12 -17.84
C PHE A 68 2.11 -7.47 -16.58
N ASP A 69 1.52 -7.71 -15.42
CA ASP A 69 1.99 -7.19 -14.13
C ASP A 69 3.41 -7.69 -13.84
N MET A 70 3.68 -8.98 -14.03
CA MET A 70 5.03 -9.54 -13.88
C MET A 70 6.05 -8.91 -14.81
N LYS A 71 5.69 -8.61 -16.07
CA LYS A 71 6.60 -7.95 -17.02
C LYS A 71 6.88 -6.52 -16.60
N ASN A 72 5.84 -5.78 -16.21
CA ASN A 72 5.95 -4.40 -15.76
C ASN A 72 6.81 -4.31 -14.49
N ASP A 73 6.65 -5.23 -13.53
CA ASP A 73 7.48 -5.27 -12.33
C ASP A 73 8.95 -5.54 -12.65
N ARG A 74 9.23 -6.47 -13.58
CA ARG A 74 10.61 -6.70 -14.06
C ARG A 74 11.21 -5.44 -14.69
N GLU A 75 10.50 -4.81 -15.62
CA GLU A 75 10.96 -3.59 -16.26
C GLU A 75 11.20 -2.47 -15.24
N ARG A 76 10.27 -2.28 -14.28
CA ARG A 76 10.42 -1.32 -13.19
C ARG A 76 11.67 -1.59 -12.36
N THR A 77 11.95 -2.85 -12.01
CA THR A 77 13.17 -3.20 -11.27
C THR A 77 14.43 -2.85 -12.06
N THR A 78 14.48 -3.20 -13.35
CA THR A 78 15.60 -2.85 -14.23
C THR A 78 15.78 -1.33 -14.38
N PHE A 79 14.69 -0.58 -14.56
CA PHE A 79 14.76 0.88 -14.61
C PHE A 79 15.24 1.49 -13.29
N GLN A 80 14.80 0.95 -12.14
CA GLN A 80 15.27 1.40 -10.84
C GLN A 80 16.75 1.09 -10.61
N GLU A 81 17.24 -0.08 -11.04
CA GLU A 81 18.65 -0.45 -10.98
C GLU A 81 19.49 0.46 -11.88
N ASN A 82 19.11 0.64 -13.14
CA ASN A 82 19.78 1.56 -14.05
C ASN A 82 19.79 3.00 -13.52
N LEU A 83 18.69 3.46 -12.90
CA LEU A 83 18.64 4.79 -12.30
C LEU A 83 19.61 4.93 -11.12
N LYS A 84 19.75 3.90 -10.28
CA LYS A 84 20.73 3.90 -9.18
C LYS A 84 22.15 3.98 -9.73
N ASP A 85 22.46 3.20 -10.76
CA ASP A 85 23.76 3.24 -11.41
C ASP A 85 24.04 4.62 -12.00
N HIS A 86 23.08 5.20 -12.74
CA HIS A 86 23.20 6.56 -13.27
C HIS A 86 23.41 7.61 -12.18
N GLN A 87 22.70 7.50 -11.04
CA GLN A 87 22.91 8.40 -9.90
C GLN A 87 24.31 8.24 -9.29
N ALA A 88 24.81 7.02 -9.18
CA ALA A 88 26.15 6.75 -8.67
C ALA A 88 27.22 7.30 -9.61
N TYR A 89 27.12 7.04 -10.93
CA TYR A 89 28.01 7.62 -11.94
C TYR A 89 27.99 9.15 -11.89
N LYS A 90 26.80 9.77 -11.81
CA LYS A 90 26.67 11.22 -11.68
C LYS A 90 27.41 11.76 -10.45
N GLN A 91 27.26 11.10 -9.29
CA GLN A 91 27.90 11.53 -8.05
C GLN A 91 29.43 11.40 -8.10
N VAL A 92 29.95 10.31 -8.69
CA VAL A 92 31.40 10.14 -8.92
C VAL A 92 31.94 11.24 -9.82
N LEU A 93 31.27 11.51 -10.94
CA LEU A 93 31.66 12.56 -11.87
C LEU A 93 31.63 13.94 -11.21
N GLU A 94 30.59 14.26 -10.44
CA GLU A 94 30.52 15.52 -9.69
C GLU A 94 31.64 15.66 -8.65
N ASN A 95 32.03 14.56 -7.98
CA ASN A 95 33.16 14.57 -7.04
C ASN A 95 34.48 14.83 -7.76
N ILE A 96 34.72 14.18 -8.90
CA ILE A 96 35.91 14.41 -9.74
C ILE A 96 35.96 15.88 -10.20
N VAL A 97 34.83 16.44 -10.65
CA VAL A 97 34.75 17.86 -11.03
C VAL A 97 35.10 18.77 -9.84
N LYS A 98 34.57 18.48 -8.65
CA LYS A 98 34.84 19.29 -7.44
C LYS A 98 36.30 19.22 -6.99
N GLU A 99 36.92 18.05 -7.04
CA GLU A 99 38.34 17.89 -6.70
C GLU A 99 39.22 18.65 -7.69
N ARG A 100 38.96 18.51 -8.99
CA ARG A 100 39.75 19.17 -10.04
C ARG A 100 39.45 20.64 -10.25
N SER A 101 38.29 21.14 -9.84
CA SER A 101 38.03 22.59 -9.84
C SER A 101 38.95 23.40 -8.90
N LYS A 102 39.71 22.70 -8.04
CA LYS A 102 40.75 23.29 -7.18
C LYS A 102 42.15 23.28 -7.82
N ASP A 103 42.37 22.43 -8.82
CA ASP A 103 43.63 22.30 -9.55
C ASP A 103 43.49 22.95 -10.93
N GLN A 104 44.25 24.00 -11.17
CA GLN A 104 44.06 24.91 -12.31
C GLN A 104 44.69 24.40 -13.63
N ASP A 105 44.74 23.09 -13.84
CA ASP A 105 45.29 22.47 -15.05
C ASP A 105 44.18 21.71 -15.79
N TRP A 106 43.45 22.46 -16.63
CA TRP A 106 42.36 21.94 -17.45
C TRP A 106 42.90 21.55 -18.84
N ASP A 107 42.77 20.27 -19.19
CA ASP A 107 43.19 19.75 -20.49
C ASP A 107 42.06 19.95 -21.54
N ASP A 108 42.30 20.83 -22.51
CA ASP A 108 41.36 21.20 -23.60
C ASP A 108 40.87 19.99 -24.41
N LYS A 109 41.64 18.89 -24.44
CA LYS A 109 41.30 17.72 -25.26
C LYS A 109 40.27 16.79 -24.62
N TYR A 110 40.12 16.85 -23.29
CA TYR A 110 39.28 15.94 -22.50
C TYR A 110 38.26 16.66 -21.62
N GLY A 111 38.24 18.00 -21.65
CA GLY A 111 37.30 18.84 -20.91
C GLY A 111 37.39 18.65 -19.39
N ILE A 112 36.29 18.91 -18.68
CA ILE A 112 36.20 18.84 -17.21
C ILE A 112 36.66 17.48 -16.63
N TYR A 113 36.61 16.41 -17.43
CA TYR A 113 36.87 15.03 -16.97
C TYR A 113 38.31 14.55 -17.23
N GLY A 114 39.09 15.14 -18.15
CA GLY A 114 40.51 14.85 -18.35
C GLY A 114 40.87 13.46 -18.95
N PRO A 115 42.11 13.27 -19.43
CA PRO A 115 42.60 11.96 -19.88
C PRO A 115 42.80 11.03 -18.68
N GLY A 116 42.31 9.79 -18.75
CA GLY A 116 42.39 8.81 -17.66
C GLY A 116 41.06 8.53 -16.95
N VAL A 117 39.97 9.22 -17.31
CA VAL A 117 38.62 8.83 -16.88
C VAL A 117 38.09 7.78 -17.85
N SER A 118 38.80 6.65 -17.95
CA SER A 118 38.27 5.49 -18.65
C SER A 118 37.11 4.91 -17.83
N ARG A 119 36.05 4.43 -18.50
CA ARG A 119 34.89 3.84 -17.81
C ARG A 119 35.31 2.73 -16.83
N GLN A 120 36.35 1.98 -17.18
CA GLN A 120 36.89 0.87 -16.37
C GLN A 120 37.57 1.35 -15.07
N GLU A 121 38.23 2.50 -15.08
CA GLU A 121 38.85 3.07 -13.86
C GLU A 121 37.78 3.62 -12.90
N LEU A 122 36.73 4.24 -13.46
CA LEU A 122 35.58 4.74 -12.71
C LEU A 122 34.76 3.63 -12.04
N ASP A 123 34.69 2.44 -12.63
CA ASP A 123 33.82 1.36 -12.15
C ASP A 123 34.14 0.97 -10.69
N SER A 124 35.41 1.02 -10.28
CA SER A 124 35.81 0.75 -8.90
C SER A 124 35.26 1.78 -7.90
N GLU A 125 35.25 3.06 -8.28
CA GLU A 125 34.76 4.15 -7.46
C GLU A 125 33.23 4.23 -7.47
N VAL A 126 32.61 3.91 -8.61
CA VAL A 126 31.16 3.78 -8.76
C VAL A 126 30.64 2.63 -7.89
N GLN A 127 31.33 1.49 -7.84
CA GLN A 127 30.95 0.38 -6.95
C GLN A 127 31.03 0.77 -5.47
N LYS A 128 32.04 1.54 -5.06
CA LYS A 128 32.09 2.10 -3.70
C LYS A 128 30.90 3.01 -3.45
N GLN A 129 30.61 3.95 -4.36
CA GLN A 129 29.46 4.85 -4.21
C GLN A 129 28.12 4.09 -4.19
N LEU A 130 27.94 3.06 -5.02
CA LEU A 130 26.76 2.18 -4.98
C LEU A 130 26.62 1.50 -3.62
N HIS A 131 27.72 1.03 -3.03
CA HIS A 131 27.73 0.48 -1.68
C HIS A 131 27.35 1.54 -0.63
N GLU A 132 27.89 2.76 -0.73
CA GLU A 132 27.54 3.87 0.16
C GLU A 132 26.06 4.27 0.07
N MET A 133 25.51 4.23 -1.15
CA MET A 133 24.12 4.54 -1.43
C MET A 133 23.16 3.41 -1.01
N SER A 134 23.69 2.26 -0.62
CA SER A 134 22.90 1.15 -0.09
C SER A 134 22.06 1.58 1.12
N PRO A 135 20.78 1.15 1.20
CA PRO A 135 19.91 1.46 2.33
C PRO A 135 20.48 1.05 3.69
N MET A 136 21.29 -0.01 3.74
CA MET A 136 21.93 -0.45 4.97
C MET A 136 22.97 0.57 5.46
N VAL A 137 23.84 1.02 4.56
CA VAL A 137 24.91 1.98 4.88
C VAL A 137 24.33 3.35 5.23
N ARG A 138 23.33 3.81 4.47
CA ARG A 138 22.59 5.05 4.77
C ARG A 138 21.97 5.03 6.16
N ARG A 139 21.31 3.93 6.53
CA ARG A 139 20.73 3.76 7.88
C ARG A 139 21.79 3.77 8.97
N LYS A 140 22.92 3.10 8.75
CA LYS A 140 24.04 3.07 9.70
C LYS A 140 24.61 4.48 9.92
N ARG A 141 24.91 5.23 8.84
CA ARG A 141 25.39 6.62 8.93
C ARG A 141 24.40 7.52 9.68
N ALA A 142 23.11 7.41 9.36
CA ALA A 142 22.08 8.18 10.05
C ALA A 142 22.03 7.84 11.56
N ALA A 143 22.14 6.56 11.92
CA ALA A 143 22.19 6.14 13.31
C ALA A 143 23.45 6.64 14.04
N GLU A 144 24.63 6.55 13.41
CA GLU A 144 25.89 7.08 13.95
C GLU A 144 25.84 8.59 14.14
N PHE A 145 25.25 9.32 13.19
CA PHE A 145 25.02 10.75 13.29
C PHE A 145 24.08 11.10 14.45
N LEU A 146 23.00 10.35 14.64
CA LEU A 146 22.11 10.54 15.79
C LEU A 146 22.82 10.22 17.12
N LEU A 147 23.69 9.22 17.15
CA LEU A 147 24.51 8.89 18.32
C LEU A 147 25.52 9.99 18.64
N SER A 148 26.15 10.59 17.63
CA SER A 148 27.11 11.68 17.84
C SER A 148 26.44 12.96 18.33
N GLN A 149 25.19 13.21 17.92
CA GLN A 149 24.37 14.31 18.43
C GLN A 149 23.82 14.07 19.85
N ARG A 150 23.84 12.83 20.34
CA ARG A 150 23.29 12.51 21.66
C ARG A 150 24.18 13.11 22.75
N LYS A 151 23.59 13.94 23.62
CA LYS A 151 24.25 14.40 24.85
C LYS A 151 24.69 13.17 25.66
N ARG A 152 25.97 13.14 26.05
CA ARG A 152 26.52 12.06 26.88
C ARG A 152 25.71 11.97 28.18
N VAL A 153 25.20 10.77 28.47
CA VAL A 153 24.46 10.52 29.72
C VAL A 153 25.44 10.70 30.87
N GLU A 154 25.11 11.55 31.84
CA GLU A 154 25.93 11.73 33.02
C GLU A 154 25.87 10.47 33.88
N VAL A 155 26.98 9.75 33.94
CA VAL A 155 27.11 8.58 34.80
C VAL A 155 27.51 9.07 36.19
N PHE A 156 26.56 9.00 37.13
CA PHE A 156 26.82 9.32 38.53
C PHE A 156 27.57 8.19 39.21
N ASP A 157 28.65 8.53 39.91
CA ASP A 157 29.43 7.60 40.70
C ASP A 157 28.64 7.16 41.94
N ARG A 158 28.22 5.88 41.96
CA ARG A 158 27.34 5.30 42.99
C ARG A 158 27.99 5.20 44.37
N LYS A 159 29.30 5.46 44.47
CA LYS A 159 30.03 5.44 45.74
C LYS A 159 29.89 6.74 46.54
N LYS A 160 29.34 7.80 45.94
CA LYS A 160 29.15 9.10 46.59
C LYS A 160 27.81 9.14 47.33
N LYS A 161 27.76 9.87 48.44
CA LYS A 161 26.55 10.04 49.23
C LYS A 161 25.51 10.85 48.44
N THR A 162 24.24 10.49 48.58
CA THR A 162 23.08 11.09 47.90
C THR A 162 23.04 12.64 47.92
N PRO A 163 23.33 13.33 49.04
CA PRO A 163 23.34 14.80 49.06
C PRO A 163 24.40 15.43 48.15
N GLU A 164 25.61 14.85 48.07
CA GLU A 164 26.69 15.37 47.21
C GLU A 164 26.39 15.18 45.71
N LEU A 165 25.62 14.14 45.36
CA LEU A 165 25.15 13.90 44.01
C LEU A 165 24.07 14.93 43.61
N LEU A 166 23.14 15.21 44.52
CA LEU A 166 22.09 16.21 44.30
C LEU A 166 22.65 17.63 44.15
N GLU A 167 23.68 17.98 44.93
CA GLU A 167 24.30 19.31 44.85
C GLU A 167 24.98 19.54 43.49
N LYS A 168 25.60 18.51 42.91
CA LYS A 168 26.21 18.57 41.57
C LYS A 168 25.16 18.72 40.47
N VAL A 169 24.03 18.04 40.59
CA VAL A 169 22.90 18.19 39.66
C VAL A 169 22.31 19.60 39.77
N HIS A 170 22.16 20.11 40.99
CA HIS A 170 21.60 21.43 41.23
C HIS A 170 22.50 22.56 40.70
N LYS A 171 23.82 22.49 40.93
CA LYS A 171 24.80 23.45 40.40
C LYS A 171 24.79 23.49 38.87
N LYS A 172 24.82 22.33 38.21
CA LYS A 172 24.74 22.25 36.74
C LYS A 172 23.42 22.77 36.17
N ARG A 173 22.30 22.55 36.87
CA ARG A 173 20.99 23.06 36.46
C ARG A 173 20.97 24.60 36.51
N MET A 174 21.61 25.20 37.53
CA MET A 174 21.74 26.65 37.62
C MET A 174 22.67 27.21 36.53
N GLU A 175 23.83 26.57 36.27
CA GLU A 175 24.72 26.96 35.17
C GLU A 175 24.07 26.86 33.77
N GLN A 176 23.18 25.88 33.57
CA GLN A 176 22.40 25.77 32.32
C GLN A 176 21.35 26.88 32.20
N LEU A 177 20.66 27.22 33.29
CA LEU A 177 19.71 28.34 33.35
C LEU A 177 20.39 29.69 33.11
N GLU A 178 21.64 29.85 33.53
CA GLU A 178 22.44 31.06 33.27
C GLU A 178 22.88 31.14 31.79
N LYS A 179 23.33 30.03 31.20
CA LYS A 179 23.69 29.98 29.77
C LYS A 179 22.50 30.12 28.82
N GLU A 180 21.32 29.66 29.19
CA GLU A 180 20.10 29.86 28.38
C GLU A 180 19.65 31.33 28.40
N LYS A 181 19.92 32.07 29.49
CA LYS A 181 19.64 33.51 29.56
C LYS A 181 20.62 34.37 28.76
N GLU A 182 21.85 33.91 28.51
CA GLU A 182 22.82 34.61 27.64
C GLU A 182 22.55 34.45 26.13
N VAL A 183 21.72 33.50 25.71
CA VAL A 183 21.44 33.23 24.28
C VAL A 183 20.18 33.95 23.77
N GLU A 184 19.49 34.73 24.60
CA GLU A 184 18.31 35.52 24.22
C GLU A 184 18.65 36.91 23.65
N GLU A 185 19.39 36.98 22.54
CA GLU A 185 19.33 38.14 21.61
C GLU A 185 19.37 37.68 20.14
N ALA A 186 18.56 36.69 19.78
CA ALA A 186 18.11 36.55 18.39
C ALA A 186 16.74 35.83 18.36
N PRO A 187 15.70 36.43 17.75
CA PRO A 187 14.37 35.82 17.75
C PRO A 187 14.36 34.61 16.82
N ARG A 188 14.45 33.40 17.39
CA ARG A 188 14.17 32.17 16.66
C ARG A 188 12.66 32.10 16.42
N LYS A 189 12.25 32.33 15.17
CA LYS A 189 10.88 32.10 14.66
C LYS A 189 10.59 30.59 14.61
N THR A 190 10.36 29.94 15.75
CA THR A 190 9.66 28.64 15.74
C THR A 190 8.17 28.92 15.78
N PRO A 191 7.37 28.48 14.78
CA PRO A 191 5.93 28.68 14.82
C PRO A 191 5.36 27.93 16.03
N LYS A 192 4.50 28.61 16.81
CA LYS A 192 3.76 28.00 17.92
C LYS A 192 2.98 26.81 17.38
N LEU A 193 3.32 25.61 17.84
CA LEU A 193 2.56 24.39 17.54
C LEU A 193 1.24 24.47 18.33
N ILE A 194 0.20 25.02 17.72
CA ILE A 194 -1.14 25.03 18.30
C ILE A 194 -1.73 23.66 17.99
N LEU A 195 -1.85 22.81 19.03
CA LEU A 195 -2.54 21.54 18.90
C LEU A 195 -4.05 21.80 18.74
N PRO A 196 -4.74 21.07 17.85
CA PRO A 196 -6.20 21.12 17.79
C PRO A 196 -6.78 20.63 19.13
N PRO A 197 -7.95 21.16 19.54
CA PRO A 197 -8.58 20.77 20.80
C PRO A 197 -8.93 19.28 20.77
N ILE A 198 -8.43 18.53 21.76
CA ILE A 198 -8.77 17.12 21.95
C ILE A 198 -10.07 17.07 22.74
N THR A 199 -11.11 16.46 22.15
CA THR A 199 -12.37 16.17 22.83
C THR A 199 -12.26 14.82 23.54
N VAL A 200 -12.24 14.86 24.88
CA VAL A 200 -12.25 13.63 25.70
C VAL A 200 -13.71 13.29 26.01
N THR A 201 -14.20 12.18 25.48
CA THR A 201 -15.52 11.65 25.84
C THR A 201 -15.38 10.76 27.08
N LEU A 202 -15.69 11.31 28.24
CA LEU A 202 -15.84 10.53 29.47
C LEU A 202 -17.16 9.76 29.39
N ARG A 203 -17.10 8.48 28.98
CA ARG A 203 -18.24 7.57 29.20
C ARG A 203 -18.27 7.22 30.70
N LYS A 204 -19.32 7.65 31.38
CA LYS A 204 -19.68 7.11 32.69
C LYS A 204 -20.12 5.67 32.45
N GLU A 205 -19.38 4.73 33.00
CA GLU A 205 -19.54 3.26 32.96
C GLU A 205 -18.39 2.61 32.19
N ASP A 206 -17.26 2.47 32.87
CA ASP A 206 -16.55 1.20 33.03
C ASP A 206 -15.20 1.46 33.72
N THR A 207 -15.13 1.12 34.99
CA THR A 207 -13.86 0.94 35.71
C THR A 207 -13.18 -0.32 35.16
N ARG A 208 -12.55 -0.21 33.99
CA ARG A 208 -11.46 -1.07 33.52
C ARG A 208 -10.78 -0.38 32.34
N SER A 209 -9.47 -0.29 32.45
CA SER A 209 -8.56 0.44 31.58
C SER A 209 -8.55 -0.09 30.13
N SER A 210 -9.07 0.71 29.19
CA SER A 210 -8.67 0.67 27.79
C SER A 210 -8.88 2.05 27.17
N ILE A 211 -7.79 2.81 27.07
CA ILE A 211 -7.75 4.08 26.34
C ILE A 211 -7.68 3.72 24.86
N GLU A 212 -8.81 3.77 24.16
CA GLU A 212 -8.84 3.68 22.69
C GLU A 212 -8.65 5.08 22.11
N VAL A 213 -7.46 5.33 21.54
CA VAL A 213 -7.16 6.53 20.77
C VAL A 213 -7.52 6.22 19.30
N THR A 214 -8.73 6.55 18.88
CA THR A 214 -9.12 6.45 17.47
C THR A 214 -8.81 7.76 16.76
N ASN A 215 -7.74 7.78 15.95
CA ASN A 215 -7.45 8.86 15.00
C ASN A 215 -8.23 8.61 13.70
N ASP A 216 -9.53 8.93 13.70
CA ASP A 216 -10.34 8.83 12.49
C ASP A 216 -10.13 10.07 11.60
N VAL A 217 -9.16 9.97 10.68
CA VAL A 217 -8.99 10.90 9.57
C VAL A 217 -9.78 10.35 8.38
N SER A 218 -11.09 10.64 8.30
CA SER A 218 -11.88 10.38 7.10
C SER A 218 -12.15 11.68 6.33
N SER A 219 -11.55 11.81 5.16
CA SER A 219 -11.63 13.00 4.28
C SER A 219 -12.83 12.99 3.33
N LEU A 220 -14.02 12.60 3.80
CA LEU A 220 -15.25 12.64 2.98
C LEU A 220 -16.38 13.32 3.75
N PRO A 221 -17.19 14.19 3.10
CA PRO A 221 -18.28 14.89 3.78
C PRO A 221 -19.39 13.91 4.16
N THR A 222 -19.62 13.75 5.47
CA THR A 222 -20.71 12.95 6.03
C THR A 222 -21.98 13.80 6.12
N VAL A 223 -23.01 13.45 5.33
CA VAL A 223 -24.33 14.09 5.38
C VAL A 223 -25.20 13.31 6.37
N PHE A 224 -25.65 13.96 7.44
CA PHE A 224 -26.58 13.38 8.40
C PHE A 224 -28.03 13.67 7.99
N VAL A 225 -28.79 12.61 7.68
CA VAL A 225 -30.25 12.66 7.52
C VAL A 225 -30.87 12.42 8.90
N THR A 226 -31.61 13.41 9.40
CA THR A 226 -32.39 13.26 10.64
C THR A 226 -33.80 12.80 10.28
N GLN A 227 -34.18 11.60 10.73
CA GLN A 227 -35.58 11.18 10.75
C GLN A 227 -36.25 11.78 11.99
N ARG A 228 -37.25 12.64 11.79
CA ARG A 228 -38.16 13.04 12.87
C ARG A 228 -39.14 11.91 13.11
N SER A 229 -39.08 11.27 14.27
CA SER A 229 -40.16 10.43 14.78
C SER A 229 -41.30 11.35 15.23
N ASN A 230 -42.43 11.30 14.54
CA ASN A 230 -43.65 11.93 15.03
C ASN A 230 -44.23 11.08 16.16
N VAL A 231 -44.51 11.73 17.29
CA VAL A 231 -45.58 11.37 18.22
C VAL A 231 -46.91 11.63 17.53
#